data_AF-A0A2E2B407-F1
#
_entry.id   AF-A0A2E2B407-F1
#
_cell.length_a   1.000
_cell.length_b   1.000
_cell.length_c   1.000
_cell.angle_alpha   90.00
_cell.angle_beta   90.00
_cell.angle_gamma   90.00
#
_symmetry.space_group_name_H-M   'P 1'
#
loop_
_entity.id
_entity.type
_entity.pdbx_description
1 polymer ?
#
loop_
_entity_poly.entity_id
_entity_poly.type
_entity_poly.pdbx_seq_one_letter_code
_entity_poly.pdbx_strand_id
1 'polypeptide(L)'
;MNATSPEFEAECRTLLDRYFASHPDAMMHKRAHKALRMLWGSETPVKGNANGWAAGIIYAVGTYDRPPVGVPGVLNSEFEKLMGVSMGAARRRAAAIRELLML
;
A
#
# COMPACT_ATOMS: atom_id res chain seq x y z
N MET A 1 -8.24 3.88 -18.06
CA MET A 1 -7.57 5.07 -17.52
C MET A 1 -6.29 4.61 -16.85
N ASN A 2 -5.13 4.99 -17.40
CA ASN A 2 -3.85 4.87 -16.69
C ASN A 2 -3.87 5.93 -15.59
N ALA A 3 -3.97 5.51 -14.33
CA ALA A 3 -4.02 6.42 -13.18
C ALA A 3 -2.60 6.85 -12.78
N THR A 4 -1.85 7.38 -13.75
CA THR A 4 -0.52 7.99 -13.56
C THR A 4 -0.66 9.51 -13.61
N SER A 5 -1.59 10.06 -12.83
CA SER A 5 -1.73 11.50 -12.64
C SER A 5 -1.19 11.93 -11.27
N PRO A 6 -0.51 13.08 -11.13
CA PRO A 6 0.05 13.55 -9.84
C PRO A 6 -0.97 13.57 -8.69
N GLU A 7 -2.25 13.74 -8.99
CA GLU A 7 -3.35 13.68 -8.03
C GLU A 7 -3.48 12.29 -7.39
N PHE A 8 -3.33 11.22 -8.18
CA PHE A 8 -3.37 9.85 -7.68
C PHE A 8 -2.22 9.56 -6.71
N GLU A 9 -1.01 10.06 -7.02
CA GLU A 9 0.14 9.94 -6.11
C GLU A 9 -0.13 10.67 -4.79
N ALA A 10 -0.66 11.90 -4.87
CA ALA A 10 -1.00 12.71 -3.71
C ALA A 10 -2.11 12.06 -2.84
N GLU A 11 -3.13 11.47 -3.47
CA GLU A 11 -4.17 10.70 -2.79
C GLU A 11 -3.59 9.49 -2.07
N CYS A 12 -2.77 8.69 -2.76
CA CYS A 12 -2.08 7.54 -2.16
C CYS A 12 -1.23 7.97 -0.96
N ARG A 13 -0.46 9.05 -1.10
CA ARG A 13 0.37 9.62 -0.05
C ARG A 13 -0.46 9.99 1.18
N THR A 14 -1.56 10.70 0.97
CA THR A 14 -2.49 11.12 2.04
C THR A 14 -3.08 9.92 2.78
N LEU A 15 -3.43 8.86 2.06
CA LEU A 15 -3.96 7.63 2.65
C LEU A 15 -2.91 6.90 3.50
N LEU A 16 -1.67 6.83 3.04
CA LEU A 16 -0.56 6.28 3.83
C LEU A 16 -0.35 7.09 5.11
N ASP A 17 -0.28 8.42 5.01
CA ASP A 17 -0.06 9.28 6.17
C ASP A 17 -1.20 9.17 7.19
N ARG A 18 -2.46 9.10 6.72
CA ARG A 18 -3.62 8.85 7.57
C ARG A 18 -3.54 7.49 8.28
N TYR A 19 -3.14 6.44 7.57
CA TYR A 19 -3.00 5.11 8.18
C TYR A 19 -1.95 5.11 9.29
N PHE A 20 -0.75 5.66 9.02
CA PHE A 20 0.35 5.69 9.99
C PHE A 20 0.16 6.71 11.12
N ALA A 21 -0.72 7.71 10.96
CA ALA A 21 -1.18 8.53 12.08
C ALA A 21 -2.02 7.72 13.08
N SER A 22 -2.85 6.79 12.61
CA SER A 22 -3.66 5.90 13.47
C SER A 22 -2.90 4.67 13.95
N HIS A 23 -1.88 4.21 13.20
CA HIS A 23 -1.06 3.02 13.50
C HIS A 23 0.42 3.39 13.39
N PRO A 24 0.99 4.05 14.41
CA PRO A 24 2.37 4.55 14.33
C PRO A 24 3.39 3.42 14.21
N ASP A 25 4.08 3.38 13.08
CA ASP A 25 5.28 2.57 12.85
C ASP A 25 6.20 3.35 11.89
N ALA A 26 7.19 4.03 12.45
CA ALA A 26 8.09 4.90 11.69
C ALA A 26 8.88 4.15 10.61
N MET A 27 9.20 2.87 10.85
CA MET A 27 9.96 2.07 9.89
C MET A 27 9.07 1.67 8.71
N MET A 28 7.87 1.15 8.98
CA MET A 28 6.90 0.83 7.94
C MET A 28 6.45 2.07 7.18
N HIS A 29 6.26 3.21 7.84
CA HIS A 29 5.90 4.48 7.20
C HIS A 29 6.95 4.91 6.18
N LYS A 30 8.24 4.89 6.57
CA LYS A 30 9.36 5.20 5.66
C LYS A 30 9.42 4.21 4.48
N ARG A 31 9.24 2.91 4.74
CA ARG A 31 9.22 1.87 3.70
C ARG A 31 8.05 2.06 2.73
N ALA A 32 6.86 2.37 3.24
CA ALA A 32 5.66 2.60 2.44
C ALA A 32 5.82 3.81 1.49
N HIS A 33 6.35 4.93 1.98
CA HIS A 33 6.61 6.10 1.14
C HIS A 33 7.72 5.84 0.11
N LYS A 34 8.73 5.03 0.44
CA LYS A 34 9.72 4.59 -0.54
C LYS A 34 9.06 3.75 -1.64
N ALA A 35 8.19 2.81 -1.26
CA ALA A 35 7.45 1.98 -2.20
C ALA A 35 6.54 2.79 -3.13
N LEU A 36 5.85 3.81 -2.60
CA LEU A 36 5.05 4.73 -3.42
C LEU A 36 5.91 5.45 -4.47
N ARG A 37 7.07 5.98 -4.08
CA ARG A 37 7.99 6.64 -5.03
C ARG A 37 8.51 5.67 -6.10
N MET A 38 8.81 4.43 -5.72
CA MET A 38 9.28 3.41 -6.66
C MET A 38 8.19 2.97 -7.64
N LEU A 39 6.96 2.79 -7.16
CA LEU A 39 5.80 2.53 -8.02
C LEU A 39 5.59 3.69 -9.01
N TRP A 40 5.74 4.93 -8.57
CA TRP A 40 5.56 6.09 -9.43
C TRP A 40 6.66 6.24 -10.50
N GLY A 41 7.88 5.82 -10.16
CA GLY A 41 9.01 5.79 -11.08
C GLY A 41 9.05 4.56 -11.98
N SER A 42 8.10 3.62 -11.87
CA SER A 42 8.10 2.38 -12.65
C SER A 42 7.13 2.43 -13.84
N GLU A 43 7.32 1.51 -14.79
CA GLU A 43 6.38 1.29 -15.89
C GLU A 43 5.16 0.43 -15.47
N THR A 44 5.02 0.11 -14.19
CA THR A 44 3.94 -0.74 -13.69
C THR A 44 2.59 -0.07 -13.94
N PRO A 45 1.66 -0.72 -14.67
CA PRO A 45 0.35 -0.14 -14.91
C PRO A 45 -0.44 0.04 -13.60
N VAL A 46 -0.60 1.29 -13.17
CA VAL A 46 -1.42 1.64 -12.01
C VAL A 46 -2.89 1.66 -12.43
N LYS A 47 -3.61 0.57 -12.11
CA LYS A 47 -5.05 0.40 -12.37
C LYS A 47 -5.87 0.40 -11.09
N GLY A 48 -7.08 0.98 -11.15
CA GLY A 48 -8.00 1.07 -10.00
C GLY A 48 -7.79 2.34 -9.18
N ASN A 49 -8.22 2.32 -7.91
CA ASN A 49 -8.25 3.49 -7.03
C ASN A 49 -7.04 3.59 -6.08
N ALA A 50 -6.82 4.80 -5.54
CA ALA A 50 -5.72 5.10 -4.63
C ALA A 50 -5.77 4.26 -3.35
N ASN A 51 -6.97 4.07 -2.78
CA ASN A 51 -7.21 3.21 -1.62
C ASN A 51 -6.61 1.81 -1.78
N GLY A 52 -6.85 1.17 -2.93
CA GLY A 52 -6.32 -0.16 -3.21
C GLY A 52 -4.80 -0.19 -3.25
N TRP A 53 -4.18 0.82 -3.87
CA TRP A 53 -2.72 0.89 -4.00
C TRP A 53 -2.05 1.23 -2.68
N ALA A 54 -2.58 2.19 -1.91
CA ALA A 54 -2.14 2.46 -0.55
C ALA A 54 -2.24 1.20 0.32
N ALA A 55 -3.36 0.46 0.24
CA ALA A 55 -3.54 -0.79 0.99
C ALA A 55 -2.55 -1.87 0.57
N GLY A 56 -2.29 -2.00 -0.73
CA GLY A 56 -1.30 -2.93 -1.27
C GLY A 56 0.12 -2.61 -0.81
N ILE A 57 0.49 -1.32 -0.78
CA ILE A 57 1.78 -0.85 -0.27
C ILE A 57 1.92 -1.20 1.22
N ILE A 58 0.94 -0.84 2.06
CA ILE A 58 0.97 -1.14 3.50
C ILE A 58 1.10 -2.64 3.74
N TYR A 59 0.31 -3.44 3.02
CA TYR A 59 0.36 -4.89 3.13
C TYR A 59 1.73 -5.43 2.72
N ALA A 60 2.26 -5.02 1.56
CA ALA A 60 3.55 -5.48 1.06
C ALA A 60 4.68 -5.20 2.06
N VAL A 61 4.78 -3.97 2.58
CA VAL A 61 5.85 -3.60 3.51
C VAL A 61 5.67 -4.22 4.89
N GLY A 62 4.42 -4.36 5.37
CA GLY A 62 4.12 -4.97 6.67
C GLY A 62 4.32 -6.48 6.71
N THR A 63 4.28 -7.11 5.54
CA THR A 63 4.50 -8.56 5.38
C THR A 63 5.82 -8.88 4.69
N TYR A 64 6.76 -7.92 4.63
CA TYR A 64 8.03 -8.13 3.93
C TYR A 64 8.87 -9.22 4.62
N ASP A 65 9.15 -9.03 5.90
CA ASP A 65 10.02 -9.92 6.69
C ASP A 65 9.23 -11.05 7.38
N ARG A 66 7.97 -11.29 6.98
CA ARG A 66 7.03 -12.16 7.71
C ARG A 66 6.08 -12.90 6.75
N PRO A 67 5.54 -14.06 7.15
CA PRO A 67 4.47 -14.72 6.39
C PRO A 67 3.29 -13.77 6.12
N PRO A 68 2.68 -13.78 4.93
CA PRO A 68 1.63 -12.84 4.54
C PRO A 68 0.27 -13.22 5.16
N VAL A 69 0.15 -13.11 6.47
CA VAL A 69 -1.07 -13.47 7.24
C VAL A 69 -1.96 -12.27 7.60
N GLY A 70 -1.57 -11.06 7.22
CA GLY A 70 -2.28 -9.82 7.55
C GLY A 70 -1.31 -8.66 7.76
N VAL A 71 -1.85 -7.46 7.99
CA VAL A 71 -1.03 -6.32 8.38
C VAL A 71 -0.70 -6.43 9.87
N PRO A 72 0.58 -6.31 10.29
CA PRO A 72 0.94 -6.43 11.70
C PRO A 72 0.12 -5.50 12.59
N GLY A 73 -0.42 -6.04 13.69
CA GLY A 73 -1.16 -5.26 14.69
C GLY A 73 -2.55 -4.78 14.25
N VAL A 74 -3.05 -5.19 13.08
CA VAL A 74 -4.38 -4.79 12.58
C VAL A 74 -5.15 -6.01 12.12
N LEU A 75 -6.42 -6.13 12.53
CA LEU A 75 -7.29 -7.20 12.04
C LEU A 75 -7.58 -7.00 10.55
N ASN A 76 -7.71 -8.09 9.78
CA ASN A 76 -8.02 -7.99 8.36
C ASN A 76 -9.33 -7.21 8.10
N SER A 77 -10.38 -7.45 8.87
CA SER A 77 -11.66 -6.73 8.76
C SER A 77 -11.54 -5.24 9.10
N GLU A 78 -10.72 -4.91 10.09
CA GLU A 78 -10.41 -3.52 10.46
C GLU A 78 -9.62 -2.83 9.35
N PHE A 79 -8.61 -3.50 8.81
CA PHE A 79 -7.82 -2.98 7.70
C PHE A 79 -8.68 -2.74 6.45
N GLU A 80 -9.58 -3.67 6.11
CA GLU A 80 -10.53 -3.49 5.01
C GLU A 80 -11.43 -2.26 5.23
N LYS A 81 -11.91 -2.06 6.46
CA LYS A 81 -12.75 -0.91 6.83
C LYS A 81 -11.97 0.41 6.74
N LEU A 82 -10.74 0.44 7.25
CA LEU A 82 -9.88 1.62 7.24
C LEU A 82 -9.53 2.06 5.81
N MET A 83 -9.22 1.08 4.96
CA MET A 83 -8.81 1.34 3.57
C MET A 83 -9.98 1.42 2.60
N GLY A 84 -11.18 0.95 2.99
CA GLY A 84 -12.34 0.88 2.11
C GLY A 84 -12.15 -0.07 0.92
N VAL A 85 -11.35 -1.13 1.09
CA VAL A 85 -11.05 -2.14 0.05
C VAL A 85 -10.96 -3.52 0.68
N SER A 86 -11.21 -4.58 -0.09
CA SER A 86 -11.02 -5.95 0.42
C SER A 86 -9.56 -6.35 0.54
N MET A 87 -9.25 -7.32 1.41
CA MET A 87 -7.93 -7.93 1.55
C MET A 87 -7.46 -8.54 0.24
N GLY A 88 -8.38 -9.12 -0.55
CA GLY A 88 -8.04 -9.63 -1.88
C GLY A 88 -7.56 -8.52 -2.83
N ALA A 89 -8.18 -7.33 -2.76
CA ALA A 89 -7.76 -6.17 -3.53
C ALA A 89 -6.41 -5.61 -3.07
N ALA A 90 -6.14 -5.62 -1.75
CA ALA A 90 -4.85 -5.23 -1.18
C ALA A 90 -3.74 -6.23 -1.58
N ARG A 91 -3.95 -7.53 -1.41
CA ARG A 91 -2.97 -8.59 -1.73
C ARG A 91 -2.56 -8.58 -3.21
N ARG A 92 -3.51 -8.42 -4.13
CA ARG A 92 -3.20 -8.34 -5.57
C ARG A 92 -2.25 -7.19 -5.90
N ARG A 93 -2.44 -6.04 -5.27
CA ARG A 93 -1.55 -4.87 -5.46
C ARG A 93 -0.25 -5.03 -4.71
N ALA A 94 -0.28 -5.66 -3.53
CA ALA A 94 0.92 -5.99 -2.78
C ALA A 94 1.88 -6.90 -3.57
N ALA A 95 1.37 -7.83 -4.38
CA ALA A 95 2.19 -8.65 -5.27
C ALA A 95 2.98 -7.79 -6.28
N ALA A 96 2.32 -6.84 -6.95
CA ALA A 96 3.00 -5.91 -7.86
C ALA A 96 4.03 -5.02 -7.13
N ILE A 97 3.73 -4.59 -5.91
CA ILE A 97 4.69 -3.82 -5.08
C ILE A 97 5.89 -4.68 -4.69
N ARG A 98 5.70 -5.96 -4.36
CA ARG A 98 6.79 -6.87 -4.01
C ARG A 98 7.74 -7.09 -5.19
N GLU A 99 7.19 -7.32 -6.38
CA GLU A 99 7.98 -7.40 -7.62
C GLU A 99 8.83 -6.14 -7.83
N LEU A 100 8.25 -4.95 -7.62
CA LEU A 100 8.95 -3.67 -7.74
C LEU A 100 10.06 -3.46 -6.72
N LEU A 101 9.84 -3.94 -5.50
CA LEU A 101 10.77 -3.78 -4.41
C LEU A 101 11.83 -4.91 -4.38
N MET A 102 11.75 -5.89 -5.29
CA MET A 102 12.52 -7.13 -5.28
C MET A 102 12.39 -7.90 -3.94
N LEU A 103 11.16 -7.95 -3.42
CA LEU A 103 10.79 -8.57 -2.15
C LEU A 103 9.94 -9.83 -2.32
#